data_AF-A0A554W361-F1
#
_entry.id   AF-A0A554W361-F1
#
_cell.length_a   1.000
_cell.length_b   1.000
_cell.length_c   1.000
_cell.angle_alpha   90.00
_cell.angle_beta   90.00
_cell.angle_gamma   90.00
#
_symmetry.space_group_name_H-M   'P 1'
#
loop_
_entity.id
_entity.type
_entity.pdbx_description
1 polymer ?
#
loop_
_entity_poly.entity_id
_entity_poly.type
_entity_poly.pdbx_seq_one_letter_code
_entity_poly.pdbx_strand_id
1 'polypeptide(L)'
;MAALTHGSLVEYLLEEAYEVAETIETGADEAELQGELGDVLLQVVLHARLAEERGTFAFGDVVRGITAKMIRRNPHVFRPDGSLQDSFPATVEEIVLKWDAVKKAERPERLNHFEGIPGALPALARAQKTLDRAQRAGRAPNVGLAHPLVELAETCDTENQLGELLLAIVGSARSRGFDAERALRGAVRRYQNTESPGS
;
A
#
# COMPACT_ATOMS: atom_id res chain seq x y z
N MET A 1 -6.69 26.63 -21.18
CA MET A 1 -6.13 25.90 -20.03
C MET A 1 -6.95 24.64 -19.86
N ALA A 2 -6.34 23.46 -19.90
CA ALA A 2 -7.06 22.23 -19.58
C ALA A 2 -7.62 22.36 -18.15
N ALA A 3 -8.91 22.07 -17.95
CA ALA A 3 -9.55 22.15 -16.64
C ALA A 3 -8.96 21.12 -15.65
N LEU A 4 -8.34 20.06 -16.17
CA LEU A 4 -7.74 18.98 -15.40
C LEU A 4 -6.28 19.25 -15.07
N THR A 5 -5.90 18.95 -13.84
CA THR A 5 -4.52 19.00 -13.35
C THR A 5 -4.20 17.69 -12.62
N HIS A 6 -2.93 17.38 -12.39
CA HIS A 6 -2.57 16.22 -11.58
C HIS A 6 -3.21 16.27 -10.18
N GLY A 7 -3.26 17.46 -9.58
CA GLY A 7 -3.83 17.63 -8.24
C GLY A 7 -5.33 17.36 -8.20
N SER A 8 -6.07 17.80 -9.22
CA SER A 8 -7.52 17.59 -9.31
C SER A 8 -7.90 16.14 -9.65
N LEU A 9 -6.94 15.28 -10.02
CA LEU A 9 -7.19 13.86 -10.32
C LEU A 9 -6.80 12.92 -9.17
N VAL A 10 -6.20 13.44 -8.08
CA VAL A 10 -5.73 12.59 -6.97
C VAL A 10 -6.88 11.87 -6.26
N GLU A 11 -8.02 12.55 -6.08
CA GLU A 11 -9.21 11.98 -5.44
C GLU A 11 -9.68 10.74 -6.19
N TYR A 12 -9.94 10.86 -7.49
CA TYR A 12 -10.34 9.74 -8.34
C TYR A 12 -9.31 8.61 -8.34
N LEU A 13 -8.01 8.92 -8.48
CA LEU A 13 -6.97 7.88 -8.42
C LEU A 13 -6.98 7.09 -7.09
N LEU A 14 -7.32 7.73 -5.98
CA LEU A 14 -7.46 7.04 -4.70
C LEU A 14 -8.75 6.22 -4.64
N GLU A 15 -9.86 6.75 -5.15
CA GLU A 15 -11.14 6.04 -5.27
C GLU A 15 -10.98 4.74 -6.06
N GLU A 16 -10.48 4.81 -7.31
CA GLU A 16 -10.29 3.60 -8.14
C GLU A 16 -9.38 2.57 -7.45
N ALA A 17 -8.36 3.04 -6.71
CA ALA A 17 -7.46 2.14 -5.99
C ALA A 17 -8.14 1.45 -4.80
N TYR A 18 -9.13 2.10 -4.17
CA TYR A 18 -9.96 1.49 -3.14
C TYR A 18 -11.04 0.60 -3.70
N GLU A 19 -11.63 0.92 -4.86
CA GLU A 19 -12.60 0.08 -5.54
C GLU A 19 -11.96 -1.25 -5.96
N VAL A 20 -10.78 -1.23 -6.60
CA VAL A 20 -10.00 -2.46 -6.85
C VAL A 20 -9.76 -3.26 -5.56
N ALA A 21 -9.39 -2.58 -4.46
CA ALA A 21 -9.15 -3.27 -3.19
C ALA A 21 -10.43 -3.89 -2.62
N GLU A 22 -11.56 -3.20 -2.75
CA GLU A 22 -12.87 -3.68 -2.35
C GLU A 22 -13.29 -4.91 -3.17
N THR A 23 -13.23 -4.85 -4.49
CA THR A 23 -13.55 -5.95 -5.42
C THR A 23 -12.76 -7.22 -5.09
N ILE A 24 -11.47 -7.07 -4.78
CA ILE A 24 -10.63 -8.20 -4.33
C ILE A 24 -11.07 -8.72 -2.96
N GLU A 25 -11.38 -7.83 -2.01
CA GLU A 25 -11.75 -8.20 -0.64
C GLU A 25 -13.14 -8.82 -0.53
N THR A 26 -14.07 -8.45 -1.40
CA THR A 26 -15.43 -9.01 -1.46
C THR A 26 -15.50 -10.31 -2.25
N GLY A 27 -14.46 -10.63 -3.04
CA GLY A 27 -14.45 -11.82 -3.89
C GLY A 27 -15.39 -11.69 -5.07
N ALA A 28 -15.51 -10.48 -5.63
CA ALA A 28 -16.24 -10.22 -6.86
C ALA A 28 -15.63 -10.99 -8.05
N ASP A 29 -16.37 -11.03 -9.17
CA ASP A 29 -15.95 -11.80 -10.34
C ASP A 29 -14.81 -11.12 -11.13
N GLU A 30 -14.18 -11.90 -12.02
CA GLU A 30 -13.05 -11.45 -12.82
C GLU A 30 -13.42 -10.31 -13.79
N ALA A 31 -14.68 -10.19 -14.20
CA ALA A 31 -15.12 -9.13 -15.11
C ALA A 31 -15.19 -7.78 -14.39
N GLU A 32 -15.70 -7.77 -13.15
CA GLU A 32 -15.68 -6.60 -12.29
C GLU A 32 -14.25 -6.18 -11.97
N LEU A 33 -13.40 -7.12 -11.53
CA LEU A 33 -11.97 -6.85 -11.27
C LEU A 33 -11.25 -6.27 -12.49
N GLN A 34 -11.54 -6.78 -13.68
CA GLN A 34 -10.99 -6.25 -14.92
C GLN A 34 -11.43 -4.80 -15.19
N GLY A 35 -12.69 -4.46 -14.89
CA GLY A 35 -13.23 -3.11 -14.99
C GLY A 35 -12.46 -2.13 -14.10
N GLU A 36 -12.40 -2.43 -12.80
CA GLU A 36 -11.74 -1.59 -11.79
C GLU A 36 -10.24 -1.40 -12.07
N LEU A 37 -9.55 -2.46 -12.51
CA LEU A 37 -8.15 -2.35 -12.96
C LEU A 37 -8.01 -1.45 -14.19
N GLY A 38 -9.02 -1.45 -15.07
CA GLY A 38 -9.13 -0.57 -16.21
C GLY A 38 -9.26 0.90 -15.79
N ASP A 39 -10.03 1.20 -14.75
CA ASP A 39 -10.24 2.56 -14.26
C ASP A 39 -8.99 3.11 -13.54
N VAL A 40 -8.29 2.29 -12.77
CA VAL A 40 -6.94 2.63 -12.28
C VAL A 40 -5.98 2.94 -13.45
N LEU A 41 -6.03 2.14 -14.52
CA LEU A 41 -5.20 2.38 -15.71
C LEU A 41 -5.61 3.66 -16.45
N LEU A 42 -6.90 3.97 -16.50
CA LEU A 42 -7.42 5.22 -17.07
C LEU A 42 -6.81 6.42 -16.35
N GLN A 43 -6.76 6.41 -15.02
CA GLN A 43 -6.12 7.48 -14.25
C GLN A 43 -4.63 7.62 -14.62
N VAL A 44 -3.89 6.52 -14.75
CA VAL A 44 -2.49 6.55 -15.22
C VAL A 44 -2.37 7.18 -16.62
N VAL A 45 -3.27 6.84 -17.55
CA VAL A 45 -3.32 7.42 -18.89
C VAL A 45 -3.61 8.92 -18.84
N LEU A 46 -4.57 9.37 -18.02
CA LEU A 46 -4.90 10.79 -17.86
C LEU A 46 -3.71 11.59 -17.33
N HIS A 47 -3.01 11.09 -16.31
CA HIS A 47 -1.79 11.72 -15.81
C HIS A 47 -0.69 11.77 -16.89
N ALA A 48 -0.53 10.72 -17.68
CA ALA A 48 0.44 10.71 -18.77
C ALA A 48 0.09 11.71 -19.88
N ARG A 49 -1.19 11.90 -20.20
CA ARG A 49 -1.62 12.91 -21.19
C ARG A 49 -1.39 14.33 -20.70
N LEU A 50 -1.69 14.62 -19.43
CA LEU A 50 -1.37 15.93 -18.83
C LEU A 50 0.13 16.23 -18.84
N ALA A 51 0.97 15.21 -18.66
CA ALA A 51 2.43 15.34 -18.73
C ALA A 51 2.93 15.56 -20.16
N GLU A 52 2.33 14.88 -21.13
CA GLU A 52 2.65 15.00 -22.55
C GLU A 52 2.30 16.39 -23.10
N GLU A 53 1.15 16.95 -22.73
CA GLU A 53 0.74 18.32 -23.05
C GLU A 53 1.75 19.37 -22.53
N ARG A 54 2.47 19.04 -21.45
CA ARG A 54 3.52 19.88 -20.85
C ARG A 54 4.90 19.60 -21.44
N GLY A 55 5.02 18.69 -22.41
CA GLY A 55 6.28 18.31 -23.03
C GLY A 55 7.24 17.55 -22.10
N THR A 56 6.73 16.87 -21.07
CA THR A 56 7.56 16.22 -20.05
C THR A 56 7.77 14.72 -20.30
N PHE A 57 6.70 13.92 -20.32
CA PHE A 57 6.74 12.49 -20.64
C PHE A 57 5.39 12.05 -21.21
N ALA A 58 5.38 10.93 -21.94
CA ALA A 58 4.17 10.31 -22.48
C ALA A 58 3.88 8.95 -21.83
N PHE A 59 2.72 8.37 -22.11
CA PHE A 59 2.32 7.06 -21.56
C PHE A 59 3.34 5.95 -21.87
N GLY A 60 3.93 5.98 -23.07
CA GLY A 60 4.99 5.03 -23.44
C GLY A 60 6.23 5.11 -22.55
N ASP A 61 6.57 6.29 -22.00
CA ASP A 61 7.67 6.44 -21.04
C ASP A 61 7.35 5.79 -19.70
N VAL A 62 6.10 5.90 -19.24
CA VAL A 62 5.61 5.24 -18.02
C VAL A 62 5.75 3.72 -18.18
N VAL A 63 5.27 3.16 -19.29
CA VAL A 63 5.35 1.72 -19.61
C VAL A 63 6.79 1.24 -19.69
N ARG A 64 7.67 1.97 -20.40
CA ARG A 64 9.10 1.64 -20.47
C ARG A 64 9.76 1.67 -19.09
N GLY A 65 9.46 2.71 -18.30
CA GLY A 65 10.01 2.89 -16.95
C GLY A 65 9.63 1.75 -16.01
N ILE A 66 8.34 1.35 -15.97
CA ILE A 66 7.90 0.24 -15.13
C ILE A 66 8.44 -1.11 -15.63
N THR A 67 8.52 -1.33 -16.95
CA THR A 67 9.08 -2.55 -17.54
C THR A 67 10.55 -2.72 -17.18
N ALA A 68 11.38 -1.69 -17.39
CA ALA A 68 12.79 -1.71 -17.02
C ALA A 68 12.99 -1.92 -15.51
N LYS A 69 12.12 -1.32 -14.68
CA LYS A 69 12.14 -1.49 -13.22
C LYS A 69 11.72 -2.90 -12.80
N MET A 70 10.74 -3.50 -13.46
CA MET A 70 10.28 -4.87 -13.23
C MET A 70 11.41 -5.87 -13.52
N ILE A 71 12.10 -5.72 -14.66
CA ILE A 71 13.25 -6.56 -15.03
C ILE A 71 14.37 -6.41 -13.99
N ARG A 72 14.80 -5.16 -13.69
CA ARG A 72 15.89 -4.90 -12.75
C ARG A 72 15.64 -5.39 -11.32
N ARG A 73 14.41 -5.26 -10.82
CA ARG A 73 14.07 -5.62 -9.42
C ARG A 73 13.74 -7.09 -9.22
N ASN A 74 13.57 -7.84 -10.31
CA ASN A 74 13.29 -9.27 -10.27
C ASN A 74 14.36 -10.05 -11.05
N PRO A 75 15.66 -9.95 -10.68
CA PRO A 75 16.73 -10.67 -11.39
C PRO A 75 16.63 -12.19 -11.26
N HIS A 76 15.79 -12.66 -10.33
CA HIS A 76 15.45 -14.07 -10.13
C HIS A 76 14.32 -14.56 -11.06
N VAL A 77 13.64 -13.65 -11.76
CA VAL A 77 12.63 -13.97 -12.79
C VAL A 77 13.17 -13.65 -14.18
N PHE A 78 13.84 -12.49 -14.32
CA PHE A 78 14.32 -11.99 -15.60
C PHE A 78 15.85 -11.94 -15.66
N ARG A 79 16.39 -12.23 -16.84
CA ARG A 79 17.75 -11.85 -17.24
C ARG A 79 17.79 -10.34 -17.59
N PRO A 80 18.99 -9.73 -17.66
CA PRO A 80 19.12 -8.29 -17.96
C PRO A 80 18.52 -7.86 -19.31
N ASP A 81 18.38 -8.78 -20.27
CA ASP A 81 17.76 -8.55 -21.58
C ASP A 81 16.22 -8.68 -21.56
N GLY A 82 15.62 -9.02 -20.42
CA GLY A 82 14.18 -9.22 -20.25
C GLY A 82 13.69 -10.65 -20.51
N SER A 83 14.56 -11.58 -20.90
CA SER A 83 14.20 -13.00 -21.04
C SER A 83 14.01 -13.66 -19.67
N LEU A 84 13.22 -14.74 -19.59
CA LEU A 84 12.97 -15.47 -18.35
C LEU A 84 14.16 -16.34 -17.93
N GLN A 85 14.49 -16.36 -16.64
CA GLN A 85 15.48 -17.28 -16.08
C GLN A 85 15.08 -18.75 -16.27
N ASP A 86 16.06 -19.65 -16.30
CA ASP A 86 15.80 -21.10 -16.44
C ASP A 86 15.22 -21.72 -15.16
N SER A 87 15.40 -21.05 -14.02
CA SER A 87 14.87 -21.46 -12.72
C SER A 87 14.35 -20.25 -11.96
N PHE A 88 13.27 -20.46 -11.20
CA PHE A 88 12.61 -19.44 -10.40
C PHE A 88 12.76 -19.77 -8.91
N PRO A 89 12.69 -18.78 -8.00
CA PRO A 89 12.58 -19.05 -6.58
C PRO A 89 11.38 -19.94 -6.28
N ALA A 90 11.51 -20.82 -5.29
CA ALA A 90 10.47 -21.81 -4.99
C ALA A 90 9.32 -21.22 -4.16
N THR A 91 9.51 -20.04 -3.55
CA THR A 91 8.55 -19.45 -2.60
C THR A 91 8.36 -17.94 -2.79
N VAL A 92 7.20 -17.44 -2.35
CA VAL A 92 6.86 -16.01 -2.36
C VAL A 92 7.78 -15.23 -1.39
N GLU A 93 8.12 -15.83 -0.25
CA GLU A 93 9.02 -15.24 0.74
C GLU A 93 10.40 -14.95 0.15
N GLU A 94 10.96 -15.88 -0.63
CA GLU A 94 12.24 -15.68 -1.32
C GLU A 94 12.16 -14.57 -2.37
N ILE A 95 11.05 -14.48 -3.12
CA ILE A 95 10.81 -13.41 -4.09
C ILE A 95 10.79 -12.06 -3.38
N VAL A 96 10.03 -11.94 -2.29
CA VAL A 96 9.89 -10.71 -1.49
C VAL A 96 11.23 -10.28 -0.91
N LEU A 97 12.00 -11.21 -0.32
CA LEU A 97 13.31 -10.93 0.26
C LEU A 97 14.30 -10.40 -0.80
N LYS A 98 14.38 -11.07 -1.95
CA LYS A 98 15.26 -10.65 -3.06
C LYS A 98 14.85 -9.30 -3.62
N TRP A 99 13.54 -9.07 -3.79
CA TRP A 99 13.01 -7.80 -4.26
C TRP A 99 13.31 -6.63 -3.30
N ASP A 100 13.11 -6.83 -2.00
CA ASP A 100 13.40 -5.82 -0.97
C ASP A 100 14.90 -5.51 -0.89
N ALA A 101 15.77 -6.51 -1.07
CA ALA A 101 17.22 -6.34 -1.10
C ALA A 101 17.66 -5.44 -2.28
N VAL A 102 17.18 -5.70 -3.50
CA VAL A 102 17.49 -4.87 -4.68
C VAL A 102 16.96 -3.46 -4.48
N LYS A 103 15.74 -3.31 -3.96
CA LYS A 103 15.14 -2.00 -3.67
C LYS A 103 15.92 -1.21 -2.61
N LYS A 104 16.55 -1.88 -1.66
CA LYS A 104 17.41 -1.24 -0.65
C LYS A 104 18.71 -0.72 -1.29
N ALA A 105 19.33 -1.49 -2.18
CA ALA A 105 20.55 -1.09 -2.89
C ALA A 105 20.34 0.10 -3.83
N GLU A 106 19.14 0.28 -4.40
CA GLU A 106 18.80 1.41 -5.28
C GLU A 106 18.52 2.74 -4.55
N ARG A 107 18.41 2.74 -3.22
CA ARG A 107 18.06 3.94 -2.46
C ARG A 107 19.34 4.63 -1.95
N PRO A 108 19.55 5.93 -2.21
CA PRO A 108 20.61 6.69 -1.54
C PRO A 108 20.41 6.66 -0.02
N GLU A 109 21.49 6.83 0.73
CA GLU A 109 21.43 6.92 2.20
C GLU A 109 20.42 7.99 2.60
N ARG A 110 19.45 7.60 3.44
CA ARG A 110 18.40 8.48 3.92
C ARG A 110 18.83 9.09 5.23
N LEU A 111 18.70 10.41 5.34
CA LEU A 111 18.96 11.13 6.59
C LEU A 111 17.95 10.75 7.69
N ASN A 112 16.75 10.31 7.32
CA ASN A 112 15.69 9.87 8.24
C ASN A 112 15.07 8.53 7.79
N HIS A 113 14.97 7.56 8.70
CA HIS A 113 14.40 6.24 8.43
C HIS A 113 12.92 6.26 8.01
N PHE A 114 12.18 7.32 8.35
CA PHE A 114 10.77 7.52 7.98
C PHE A 114 10.56 8.20 6.63
N GLU A 115 11.63 8.64 5.96
CA GLU A 115 11.54 9.35 4.69
C GLU A 115 10.84 8.50 3.59
N GLY A 116 9.92 9.11 2.85
CA GLY A 116 9.16 8.44 1.78
C GLY A 116 8.07 7.48 2.27
N ILE A 117 7.58 7.64 3.49
CA ILE A 117 6.24 7.17 3.88
C ILE A 117 5.23 8.19 3.32
N PRO A 118 4.34 7.82 2.39
CA PRO A 118 3.37 8.76 1.84
C PRO A 118 2.44 9.30 2.92
N GLY A 119 2.25 10.62 2.95
CA GLY A 119 1.37 11.28 3.92
C GLY A 119 -0.11 10.95 3.72
N ALA A 120 -0.52 10.68 2.48
CA ALA A 120 -1.89 10.34 2.09
C ALA A 120 -2.30 8.90 2.41
N LEU A 121 -1.41 8.07 2.98
CA LEU A 121 -1.82 6.74 3.44
C LEU A 121 -2.86 6.88 4.57
N PRO A 122 -3.87 5.99 4.60
CA PRO A 122 -4.73 5.82 5.77
C PRO A 122 -3.93 5.62 7.05
N ALA A 123 -4.53 6.02 8.17
CA ALA A 123 -3.83 6.11 9.45
C ALA A 123 -3.22 4.77 9.89
N LEU A 124 -3.94 3.65 9.78
CA LEU A 124 -3.44 2.36 10.24
C LEU A 124 -2.36 1.81 9.29
N ALA A 125 -2.57 1.91 7.98
CA ALA A 125 -1.55 1.55 6.98
C ALA A 125 -0.27 2.38 7.15
N ARG A 126 -0.40 3.69 7.41
CA ARG A 126 0.73 4.60 7.69
C ARG A 126 1.44 4.22 8.98
N ALA A 127 0.70 3.87 10.03
CA ALA A 127 1.24 3.41 11.30
C ALA A 127 2.03 2.09 11.13
N GLN A 128 1.48 1.08 10.46
CA GLN A 128 2.19 -0.17 10.17
C GLN A 128 3.50 0.07 9.43
N LYS A 129 3.45 0.87 8.36
CA LYS A 129 4.64 1.21 7.56
C LYS A 129 5.68 1.99 8.36
N THR A 130 5.25 2.84 9.29
CA THR A 130 6.14 3.58 10.19
C THR A 130 6.84 2.62 11.15
N LEU A 131 6.09 1.70 11.76
CA LEU A 131 6.63 0.67 12.67
C LEU A 131 7.58 -0.30 11.94
N ASP A 132 7.28 -0.65 10.68
CA ASP A 132 8.20 -1.42 9.82
C ASP A 132 9.55 -0.72 9.63
N ARG A 133 9.52 0.60 9.39
CA ARG A 133 10.76 1.39 9.23
C ARG A 133 11.52 1.48 10.55
N ALA A 134 10.83 1.66 11.66
CA ALA A 134 11.44 1.68 12.98
C ALA A 134 12.15 0.36 13.28
N GLN A 135 11.49 -0.79 13.07
CA GLN A 135 12.10 -2.11 13.30
C GLN A 135 13.30 -2.35 12.39
N ARG A 136 13.20 -2.02 11.09
CA ARG A 136 14.33 -2.14 10.14
C ARG A 136 15.53 -1.27 10.51
N ALA A 137 15.31 -0.20 11.29
CA ALA A 137 16.36 0.65 11.84
C ALA A 137 16.83 0.20 13.24
N GLY A 138 16.41 -0.98 13.71
CA GLY A 138 16.82 -1.54 15.00
C GLY A 138 16.04 -0.99 16.21
N ARG A 139 14.96 -0.23 16.00
CA ARG A 139 14.09 0.24 17.10
C ARG A 139 13.00 -0.78 17.35
N ALA A 140 12.94 -1.33 18.56
CA ALA A 140 11.85 -2.21 18.97
C ALA A 140 10.62 -1.37 19.33
N PRO A 141 9.49 -1.47 18.60
CA PRO A 141 8.24 -0.90 19.08
C PRO A 141 7.76 -1.76 20.26
N ASN A 142 7.45 -1.11 21.38
CA ASN A 142 6.88 -1.78 22.55
C ASN A 142 5.40 -2.08 22.24
N VAL A 143 5.06 -3.34 21.95
CA VAL A 143 3.73 -3.73 21.40
C VAL A 143 2.97 -4.74 22.28
N GLY A 144 3.35 -4.86 23.55
CA GLY A 144 2.62 -5.71 24.49
C GLY A 144 1.42 -4.96 25.08
N LEU A 145 0.20 -5.39 24.73
CA LEU A 145 -1.02 -5.00 25.46
C LEU A 145 -1.37 -6.16 26.39
N ALA A 146 -1.26 -5.94 27.71
CA ALA A 146 -1.50 -6.96 28.74
C ALA A 146 -2.95 -6.99 29.26
N HIS A 147 -3.73 -5.93 28.99
CA HIS A 147 -5.08 -5.73 29.49
C HIS A 147 -6.14 -5.84 28.38
N PRO A 148 -7.42 -6.11 28.74
CA PRO A 148 -8.54 -6.00 27.79
C PRO A 148 -8.58 -4.62 27.15
N LEU A 149 -8.65 -4.58 25.81
CA LEU A 149 -8.53 -3.34 25.04
C LEU A 149 -9.62 -2.30 25.33
N VAL A 150 -10.83 -2.77 25.65
CA VAL A 150 -11.99 -1.90 25.93
C VAL A 150 -11.77 -1.14 27.24
N GLU A 151 -11.32 -1.82 28.29
CA GLU A 151 -11.01 -1.19 29.58
C GLU A 151 -9.89 -0.15 29.44
N LEU A 152 -8.87 -0.41 28.61
CA LEU A 152 -7.82 0.57 28.33
C LEU A 152 -8.35 1.79 27.58
N ALA A 153 -9.25 1.60 26.62
CA ALA A 153 -9.83 2.72 25.86
C ALA A 153 -10.71 3.62 26.76
N GLU A 154 -11.45 3.05 27.70
CA GLU A 154 -12.27 3.80 28.66
C GLU A 154 -11.42 4.66 29.63
N THR A 155 -10.15 4.33 29.82
CA THR A 155 -9.20 5.12 30.63
C THR A 155 -8.47 6.21 29.86
N CYS A 156 -8.72 6.36 28.55
CA CYS A 156 -8.10 7.40 27.74
C CYS A 156 -8.86 8.73 27.91
N ASP A 157 -8.27 9.67 28.64
CA ASP A 157 -8.81 11.02 28.84
C ASP A 157 -8.53 11.97 27.67
N THR A 158 -7.64 11.59 26.75
CA THR A 158 -7.15 12.43 25.66
C THR A 158 -6.99 11.66 24.34
N GLU A 159 -7.10 12.38 23.21
CA GLU A 159 -6.84 11.81 21.87
C GLU A 159 -5.41 11.28 21.72
N ASN A 160 -4.44 11.85 22.45
CA ASN A 160 -3.06 11.36 22.44
C ASN A 160 -2.96 9.95 23.05
N GLN A 161 -3.61 9.70 24.19
CA GLN A 161 -3.64 8.39 24.82
C GLN A 161 -4.37 7.36 23.93
N LEU A 162 -5.48 7.76 23.32
CA LEU A 162 -6.19 6.92 22.34
C LEU A 162 -5.29 6.61 21.12
N GLY A 163 -4.55 7.61 20.62
CA GLY A 163 -3.60 7.44 19.52
C GLY A 163 -2.48 6.44 19.85
N GLU A 164 -1.93 6.48 21.06
CA GLU A 164 -0.94 5.51 21.55
C GLU A 164 -1.51 4.09 21.63
N LEU A 165 -2.75 3.95 22.13
CA LEU A 165 -3.44 2.67 22.18
C LEU A 165 -3.68 2.10 20.77
N LEU A 166 -4.19 2.91 19.84
CA LEU A 166 -4.38 2.51 18.44
C LEU A 166 -3.06 2.11 17.79
N LEU A 167 -1.98 2.87 18.02
CA LEU A 167 -0.65 2.54 17.51
C LEU A 167 -0.12 1.22 18.08
N ALA A 168 -0.38 0.93 19.36
CA ALA A 168 -0.02 -0.33 20.00
C ALA A 168 -0.81 -1.52 19.40
N ILE A 169 -2.11 -1.36 19.15
CA ILE A 169 -2.95 -2.35 18.45
C ILE A 169 -2.39 -2.65 17.06
N VAL A 170 -2.05 -1.60 16.30
CA VAL A 170 -1.44 -1.73 14.98
C VAL A 170 -0.10 -2.47 15.04
N GLY A 171 0.73 -2.17 16.04
CA GLY A 171 2.00 -2.85 16.27
C GLY A 171 1.84 -4.34 16.61
N SER A 172 0.83 -4.70 17.39
CA SER A 172 0.49 -6.09 17.70
C SER A 172 -0.08 -6.85 16.50
N ALA A 173 -0.96 -6.24 15.72
CA ALA A 173 -1.47 -6.81 14.47
C ALA A 173 -0.31 -7.11 13.50
N ARG A 174 0.59 -6.13 13.33
CA ARG A 174 1.78 -6.24 12.48
C ARG A 174 2.70 -7.38 12.89
N SER A 175 2.99 -7.57 14.18
CA SER A 175 3.90 -8.63 14.64
C SER A 175 3.37 -10.04 14.37
N ARG A 176 2.05 -10.16 14.16
CA ARG A 176 1.35 -11.39 13.79
C ARG A 176 1.11 -11.54 12.28
N GLY A 177 1.62 -10.61 11.47
CA GLY A 177 1.45 -10.60 10.02
C GLY A 177 0.07 -10.14 9.54
N PHE A 178 -0.73 -9.52 10.40
CA PHE A 178 -2.01 -8.95 10.00
C PHE A 178 -1.86 -7.56 9.40
N ASP A 179 -2.65 -7.27 8.37
CA ASP A 179 -2.88 -5.93 7.86
C ASP A 179 -4.00 -5.28 8.69
N ALA A 180 -3.65 -4.27 9.47
CA ALA A 180 -4.56 -3.61 10.42
C ALA A 180 -5.62 -2.78 9.69
N GLU A 181 -5.27 -2.15 8.57
CA GLU A 181 -6.19 -1.35 7.76
C GLU A 181 -7.26 -2.26 7.15
N ARG A 182 -6.84 -3.34 6.50
CA ARG A 182 -7.75 -4.36 5.94
C ARG A 182 -8.60 -5.01 7.01
N ALA A 183 -8.02 -5.33 8.18
CA ALA A 183 -8.76 -5.93 9.27
C ALA A 183 -9.91 -5.02 9.76
N LEU A 184 -9.64 -3.71 9.91
CA LEU A 184 -10.68 -2.75 10.30
C LEU A 184 -11.70 -2.55 9.19
N ARG A 185 -11.29 -2.39 7.91
CA ARG A 185 -12.23 -2.33 6.78
C ARG A 185 -13.20 -3.50 6.76
N GLY A 186 -12.69 -4.72 6.90
CA GLY A 186 -13.51 -5.93 6.94
C GLY A 186 -14.45 -5.97 8.16
N ALA A 187 -14.03 -5.46 9.32
CA ALA A 187 -14.88 -5.36 10.50
C ALA A 187 -16.01 -4.35 10.33
N VAL A 188 -15.71 -3.16 9.80
CA VAL A 188 -16.70 -2.11 9.48
C VAL A 188 -17.74 -2.64 8.50
N ARG A 189 -17.31 -3.30 7.43
CA ARG A 189 -18.21 -3.92 6.44
C ARG A 189 -19.17 -4.93 7.09
N ARG A 190 -18.66 -5.82 7.94
CA ARG A 190 -19.52 -6.79 8.67
C ARG A 190 -20.51 -6.11 9.61
N TYR A 191 -20.08 -5.05 10.29
CA TYR A 191 -20.95 -4.26 11.17
C TYR A 191 -22.09 -3.61 10.36
N GLN A 192 -21.76 -2.94 9.25
CA GLN A 192 -22.75 -2.33 8.36
C GLN A 192 -23.76 -3.37 7.84
N ASN A 193 -23.29 -4.55 7.42
CA ASN A 193 -24.17 -5.63 6.96
C ASN A 193 -25.09 -6.18 8.06
N THR A 194 -24.63 -6.17 9.32
CA THR A 194 -25.43 -6.61 10.47
C THR A 194 -26.50 -5.60 10.82
N GLU A 195 -26.18 -4.30 10.74
CA GLU A 195 -27.09 -3.19 11.04
C GLU A 195 -27.98 -2.79 9.84
N SER A 196 -27.74 -3.35 8.65
CA SER A 196 -28.57 -3.19 7.44
C SER A 196 -28.95 -4.54 6.82
N PRO A 197 -29.74 -5.39 7.51
CA PRO A 197 -30.17 -6.66 6.95
C PRO A 197 -31.21 -6.44 5.84
N GLY A 198 -30.78 -6.52 4.58
CA GLY A 198 -31.65 -6.60 3.40
C GLY A 198 -31.92 -5.28 2.68
N SER A 199 -30.86 -4.63 2.16
CA SER A 199 -31.00 -3.76 0.98
C SER A 199 -30.96 -4.59 -0.30
#